data_AF-A0A8J2WKY6-F1
#
_entry.id   AF-A0A8J2WKY6-F1
#
_cell.length_a   1.000
_cell.length_b   1.000
_cell.length_c   1.000
_cell.angle_alpha   90.00
_cell.angle_beta   90.00
_cell.angle_gamma   90.00
#
_symmetry.space_group_name_H-M   'P 1'
#
loop_
_entity.id
_entity.type
_entity.pdbx_description
1 polymer ?
#
loop_
_entity_poly.entity_id
_entity_poly.type
_entity_poly.pdbx_seq_one_letter_code
_entity_poly.pdbx_strand_id
1 'polypeptide(L)'
;MGGFLPRMHAKAHHWPCQILWNPHWKTGAGLTGGEEHEQVFSKFHLYAYVTKHMTKINRFDFLTQAILYWNWEKIENMPNSLRKNIEKARKAVIGQQEKLGGLLKSNGVTVSDLPIIHKELEIKANDIIHKRQTKNTSIDKLRENLEGLFIQMKNVSIFIFKNAGRKIH
;
A
#
# COMPACT_ATOMS: atom_id res chain seq x y z
N MET A 1 14.67 10.09 2.67
CA MET A 1 13.79 9.15 3.40
C MET A 1 13.40 8.03 2.45
N GLY A 2 13.65 6.77 2.79
CA GLY A 2 13.16 5.63 2.01
C GLY A 2 11.63 5.58 2.05
N GLY A 3 11.02 5.18 0.92
CA GLY A 3 9.57 5.12 0.76
C GLY A 3 8.86 4.34 1.87
N PHE A 4 7.56 4.57 1.99
CA PHE A 4 6.68 3.89 2.93
C PHE A 4 5.73 3.00 2.15
N LEU A 5 5.60 1.72 2.52
CA LEU A 5 4.66 0.79 1.88
C LEU A 5 3.42 0.61 2.77
N PRO A 6 2.23 1.08 2.34
CA PRO A 6 1.00 0.93 3.12
C PRO A 6 0.67 -0.53 3.44
N ARG A 7 0.09 -0.77 4.63
CA ARG A 7 0.03 -2.11 5.24
C ARG A 7 -0.84 -3.11 4.48
N MET A 8 -2.01 -2.71 4.01
CA MET A 8 -2.94 -3.53 3.23
C MET A 8 -2.31 -3.90 1.90
N HIS A 9 -1.63 -2.95 1.27
CA HIS A 9 -0.93 -3.20 0.02
C HIS A 9 0.33 -4.05 0.24
N ALA A 10 1.05 -3.91 1.35
CA ALA A 10 2.29 -4.62 1.61
C ALA A 10 2.20 -6.13 1.35
N LYS A 11 1.09 -6.78 1.73
CA LYS A 11 0.89 -8.22 1.48
C LYS A 11 0.80 -8.60 0.00
N ALA A 12 0.34 -7.69 -0.85
CA ALA A 12 0.30 -7.89 -2.30
C ALA A 12 1.65 -7.64 -2.97
N HIS A 13 2.59 -7.01 -2.27
CA HIS A 13 3.95 -6.82 -2.76
C HIS A 13 4.84 -8.05 -2.51
N HIS A 14 5.91 -8.13 -3.29
CA HIS A 14 6.93 -9.16 -3.14
C HIS A 14 7.58 -9.11 -1.74
N TRP A 15 8.03 -10.26 -1.26
CA TRP A 15 8.57 -10.41 0.10
C TRP A 15 9.63 -9.37 0.51
N PRO A 16 10.65 -9.02 -0.31
CA PRO A 16 11.65 -8.01 0.05
C PRO A 16 11.03 -6.64 0.39
N CYS A 17 9.96 -6.27 -0.29
CA CYS A 17 9.25 -5.01 -0.08
C CYS A 17 8.58 -4.98 1.30
N GLN A 18 8.09 -6.13 1.77
CA GLN A 18 7.44 -6.30 3.07
C GLN A 18 8.41 -6.23 4.25
N ILE A 19 9.71 -6.37 3.99
CA ILE A 19 10.79 -6.26 4.97
C ILE A 19 11.29 -4.81 4.99
N LEU A 20 11.68 -4.28 3.82
CA LEU A 20 12.39 -3.00 3.73
C LEU A 20 11.51 -1.77 3.97
N TRP A 21 10.22 -1.82 3.59
CA TRP A 21 9.36 -0.63 3.59
C TRP A 21 8.16 -0.73 4.53
N ASN A 22 8.15 -1.71 5.41
CA ASN A 22 7.06 -1.94 6.35
C ASN A 22 6.99 -0.83 7.42
N PRO A 23 5.83 -0.18 7.64
CA PRO A 23 5.64 0.78 8.71
C PRO A 23 6.09 0.29 10.08
N HIS A 24 5.78 -0.97 10.40
CA HIS A 24 5.97 -1.51 11.74
C HIS A 24 7.44 -1.61 12.13
N TRP A 25 8.34 -1.54 11.15
CA TRP A 25 9.77 -1.64 11.34
C TRP A 25 10.39 -0.24 11.53
N LYS A 26 9.61 0.82 11.32
CA LYS A 26 10.05 2.21 11.47
C LYS A 26 9.73 2.75 12.86
N THR A 27 10.76 3.16 13.58
CA THR A 27 10.62 3.86 14.85
C THR A 27 9.75 5.12 14.69
N GLY A 28 8.79 5.30 15.61
CA GLY A 28 7.89 6.46 15.60
C GLY A 28 6.67 6.32 14.69
N ALA A 29 6.54 5.25 13.90
CA ALA A 29 5.35 5.00 13.09
C ALA A 29 4.10 4.67 13.91
N GLY A 30 4.28 4.22 15.16
CA GLY A 30 3.18 3.69 15.98
C GLY A 30 2.47 2.53 15.29
N LEU A 31 1.14 2.51 15.34
CA LEU A 31 0.29 1.60 14.55
C LEU A 31 -0.31 2.29 13.31
N THR A 32 0.43 3.23 12.70
CA THR A 32 -0.03 3.86 11.45
C THR A 32 -0.08 2.86 10.30
N GLY A 33 -1.12 2.93 9.48
CA GLY A 33 -1.30 2.03 8.33
C GLY A 33 -0.61 2.55 7.07
N GLY A 34 -0.46 3.88 6.96
CA GLY A 34 -0.01 4.60 5.77
C GLY A 34 -1.02 4.64 4.62
N GLU A 35 -2.26 4.25 4.88
CA GLU A 35 -3.37 4.29 3.93
C GLU A 35 -4.23 5.54 4.11
N GLU A 36 -3.83 6.41 5.03
CA GLU A 36 -4.61 7.59 5.39
C GLU A 36 -4.79 8.55 4.20
N HIS A 37 -3.87 8.51 3.23
CA HIS A 37 -3.98 9.24 1.97
C HIS A 37 -5.02 8.61 1.03
N GLU A 38 -5.12 7.27 1.00
CA GLU A 38 -6.05 6.55 0.12
C GLU A 38 -7.50 6.59 0.63
N GLN A 39 -7.71 6.88 1.92
CA GLN A 39 -9.05 7.03 2.52
C GLN A 39 -9.91 8.12 1.86
N VAL A 40 -9.29 9.12 1.21
CA VAL A 40 -10.02 10.18 0.50
C VAL A 40 -10.87 9.61 -0.65
N PHE A 41 -10.43 8.52 -1.27
CA PHE A 41 -11.15 7.89 -2.39
C PHE A 41 -12.49 7.31 -1.94
N SER A 42 -12.56 6.76 -0.72
CA SER A 42 -13.82 6.30 -0.13
C SER A 42 -14.80 7.47 0.07
N LYS A 43 -14.31 8.64 0.49
CA LYS A 43 -15.14 9.85 0.65
C LYS A 43 -15.66 10.34 -0.70
N PHE A 44 -14.80 10.36 -1.72
CA PHE A 44 -15.19 10.75 -3.09
C PHE A 44 -16.18 9.80 -3.73
N HIS A 45 -16.10 8.50 -3.42
CA HIS A 45 -17.09 7.54 -3.91
C HIS A 45 -18.52 7.91 -3.48
N LEU A 46 -18.69 8.43 -2.26
CA LEU A 46 -20.01 8.91 -1.79
C LEU A 46 -20.51 10.11 -2.60
N TYR A 47 -19.60 10.99 -3.01
CA TYR A 47 -19.95 12.15 -3.83
C TYR A 47 -20.32 11.80 -5.27
N ALA A 48 -19.98 10.60 -5.76
CA ALA A 48 -20.35 10.16 -7.10
C ALA A 48 -21.88 10.22 -7.33
N TYR A 49 -22.67 9.94 -6.29
CA TYR A 49 -24.13 9.97 -6.37
C TYR A 49 -24.70 11.36 -6.66
N VAL A 50 -24.13 12.40 -6.04
CA VAL A 50 -24.59 13.78 -6.23
C VAL A 50 -23.97 14.43 -7.47
N THR A 51 -22.69 14.16 -7.72
CA THR A 51 -21.94 14.77 -8.82
C THR A 51 -22.38 14.31 -10.21
N LYS A 52 -23.02 13.14 -10.33
CA LYS A 52 -23.56 12.65 -11.61
C LYS A 52 -24.68 13.54 -12.17
N HIS A 53 -25.41 14.25 -11.30
CA HIS A 53 -26.50 15.17 -11.67
C HIS A 53 -26.03 16.63 -11.84
N MET A 54 -24.77 16.91 -11.52
CA MET A 54 -24.20 18.26 -11.64
C MET A 54 -23.68 18.52 -13.06
N THR A 55 -23.71 19.78 -13.48
CA THR A 55 -22.97 20.26 -14.64
C THR A 55 -21.46 20.07 -14.42
N LYS A 56 -20.68 20.06 -15.51
CA LYS A 56 -19.22 19.87 -15.43
C LYS A 56 -18.54 20.90 -14.52
N ILE A 57 -18.96 22.16 -14.60
CA ILE A 57 -18.40 23.27 -13.81
C ILE A 57 -18.72 23.06 -12.33
N ASN A 58 -20.00 22.88 -12.00
CA ASN A 58 -20.45 22.68 -10.62
C ASN A 58 -19.80 21.45 -9.97
N ARG A 59 -19.61 20.37 -10.74
CA ARG A 59 -18.90 19.17 -10.28
C ARG A 59 -17.46 19.49 -9.91
N PHE A 60 -16.76 20.28 -10.73
CA PHE A 60 -15.36 20.61 -10.50
C PHE A 60 -15.21 21.47 -9.24
N ASP A 61 -16.05 22.49 -9.07
CA ASP A 61 -16.04 23.36 -7.89
C ASP A 61 -16.37 22.55 -6.62
N PHE A 62 -17.38 21.68 -6.69
CA PHE A 62 -17.76 20.82 -5.58
C PHE A 62 -16.61 19.89 -5.14
N LEU A 63 -15.99 19.18 -6.08
CA LEU A 63 -14.88 18.27 -5.77
C LEU A 63 -13.65 19.01 -5.23
N THR A 64 -13.40 20.22 -5.74
CA THR A 64 -12.33 21.10 -5.25
C THR A 64 -12.57 21.51 -3.80
N GLN A 65 -13.79 21.94 -3.47
CA GLN A 65 -14.11 22.28 -2.08
C GLN A 65 -14.07 21.05 -1.16
N ALA A 66 -14.54 19.90 -1.66
CA ALA A 66 -14.51 18.66 -0.91
C ALA A 66 -13.09 18.21 -0.55
N ILE A 67 -12.11 18.33 -1.47
CA ILE A 67 -10.71 17.98 -1.17
C ILE A 67 -10.06 18.97 -0.21
N LEU A 68 -10.36 20.26 -0.35
CA LEU A 68 -9.83 21.30 0.55
C LEU A 68 -10.34 21.11 1.97
N TYR A 69 -11.64 20.87 2.13
CA TYR A 69 -12.23 20.55 3.42
C TYR A 69 -11.63 19.28 4.02
N TRP A 70 -11.46 18.21 3.22
CA TRP A 70 -10.81 16.99 3.69
C TRP A 70 -9.39 17.25 4.21
N ASN A 71 -8.59 18.01 3.46
CA ASN A 71 -7.23 18.33 3.88
C ASN A 71 -7.21 19.12 5.21
N TRP A 72 -8.09 20.11 5.34
CA TRP A 72 -8.23 20.87 6.59
C TRP A 72 -8.64 19.97 7.76
N GLU A 73 -9.70 19.18 7.59
CA GLU A 73 -10.17 18.24 8.61
C GLU A 73 -9.09 17.22 9.01
N LYS A 74 -8.26 16.77 8.07
CA LYS A 74 -7.15 15.84 8.34
C LYS A 74 -6.04 16.49 9.16
N ILE A 75 -5.72 17.76 8.91
CA ILE A 75 -4.73 18.51 9.69
C ILE A 75 -5.25 18.71 11.12
N GLU A 76 -6.46 19.21 11.27
CA GLU A 76 -7.11 19.43 12.58
C GLU A 76 -7.21 18.14 13.41
N ASN A 77 -7.53 17.01 12.77
CA ASN A 77 -7.68 15.73 13.45
C ASN A 77 -6.38 14.93 13.59
N MET A 78 -5.26 15.41 13.05
CA MET A 78 -3.99 14.70 13.10
C MET A 78 -3.53 14.37 14.53
N PRO A 79 -3.55 15.31 15.51
CA PRO A 79 -3.14 15.02 16.88
C PRO A 79 -3.99 13.90 17.52
N ASN A 80 -5.31 13.94 17.29
CA ASN A 80 -6.24 12.93 17.78
C ASN A 80 -5.97 11.55 17.16
N SER A 81 -5.69 11.50 15.86
CA SER A 81 -5.35 10.25 15.16
C SER A 81 -4.06 9.65 15.70
N LEU A 82 -3.00 10.46 15.83
CA LEU A 82 -1.70 10.03 16.36
C LEU A 82 -1.82 9.52 17.80
N ARG A 83 -2.53 10.24 18.66
CA ARG A 83 -2.81 9.81 20.04
C ARG A 83 -3.50 8.45 20.07
N LYS A 84 -4.57 8.26 19.27
CA LYS A 84 -5.28 6.98 19.17
C LYS A 84 -4.36 5.85 18.69
N ASN A 85 -3.49 6.12 17.71
CA ASN A 85 -2.55 5.13 17.19
C ASN A 85 -1.52 4.71 18.24
N ILE A 86 -0.99 5.65 19.03
CA ILE A 86 -0.06 5.35 20.13
C ILE A 86 -0.76 4.52 21.22
N GLU A 87 -1.98 4.89 21.61
CA GLU A 87 -2.75 4.14 22.62
C GLU A 87 -3.06 2.71 22.16
N LYS A 88 -3.42 2.53 20.89
CA LYS A 88 -3.58 1.19 20.30
C LYS A 88 -2.26 0.42 20.31
N ALA A 89 -1.15 1.07 19.98
CA ALA A 89 0.16 0.43 19.95
C ALA A 89 0.57 -0.06 21.35
N ARG A 90 0.36 0.76 22.39
CA ARG A 90 0.60 0.37 23.78
C ARG A 90 -0.19 -0.87 24.19
N LYS A 91 -1.49 -0.91 23.89
CA LYS A 91 -2.34 -2.08 24.18
C LYS A 91 -1.90 -3.33 23.42
N ALA A 92 -1.52 -3.16 22.16
CA ALA A 92 -1.00 -4.23 21.33
C ALA A 92 0.35 -4.76 21.86
N VAL A 93 1.24 -3.92 22.37
CA VAL A 93 2.52 -4.41 22.93
C VAL A 93 2.28 -5.41 24.06
N ILE A 94 1.34 -5.13 24.96
CA ILE A 94 1.00 -6.02 26.08
C ILE A 94 0.53 -7.39 25.58
N GLY A 95 -0.43 -7.42 24.65
CA GLY A 95 -0.95 -8.70 24.12
C GLY A 95 0.05 -9.47 23.25
N GLN A 96 0.99 -8.78 22.62
CA GLN A 96 1.95 -9.40 21.72
C GLN A 96 3.16 -9.98 22.47
N GLN A 97 3.45 -9.50 23.68
CA GLN A 97 4.56 -9.99 24.52
C GLN A 97 4.44 -11.48 24.83
N GLU A 98 3.25 -11.97 25.15
CA GLU A 98 3.02 -13.40 25.45
C GLU A 98 3.29 -14.28 24.22
N LYS A 99 2.76 -13.88 23.05
CA LYS A 99 3.01 -14.58 21.78
C LYS A 99 4.48 -14.57 21.40
N LEU A 100 5.16 -13.44 21.57
CA LEU A 100 6.59 -13.32 21.30
C LEU A 100 7.39 -14.24 22.24
N GLY A 101 7.07 -14.26 23.53
CA GLY A 101 7.71 -15.15 24.50
C GLY A 101 7.56 -16.63 24.15
N GLY A 102 6.37 -17.05 23.68
CA GLY A 102 6.15 -18.41 23.18
C GLY A 102 7.02 -18.75 21.97
N LEU A 103 7.10 -17.84 20.99
CA LEU A 103 7.91 -18.02 19.79
C LEU A 103 9.41 -18.06 20.09
N LEU A 104 9.89 -17.22 21.00
CA LEU A 104 11.30 -17.21 21.42
C LEU A 104 11.67 -18.55 22.07
N LYS A 105 10.84 -19.05 22.99
CA LYS A 105 11.04 -20.36 23.63
C LYS A 105 11.02 -21.51 22.63
N SER A 106 10.06 -21.54 21.71
CA SER A 106 9.92 -22.64 20.74
C SER A 106 11.08 -22.71 19.75
N ASN A 107 11.73 -21.59 19.46
CA ASN A 107 12.84 -21.52 18.52
C ASN A 107 14.22 -21.48 19.20
N GLY A 108 14.28 -21.48 20.54
CA GLY A 108 15.53 -21.39 21.30
C GLY A 108 16.26 -20.06 21.10
N VAL A 109 15.52 -18.98 20.81
CA VAL A 109 16.05 -17.66 20.48
C VAL A 109 15.80 -16.70 21.64
N THR A 110 16.70 -15.74 21.84
CA THR A 110 16.60 -14.70 22.87
C THR A 110 16.20 -13.35 22.27
N VAL A 111 15.77 -12.41 23.13
CA VAL A 111 15.39 -11.06 22.68
C VAL A 111 16.56 -10.31 22.04
N SER A 112 17.80 -10.59 22.45
CA SER A 112 19.03 -10.00 21.87
C SER A 112 19.29 -10.43 20.44
N ASP A 113 18.69 -11.54 19.98
CA ASP A 113 18.88 -12.03 18.62
C ASP A 113 17.95 -11.33 17.63
N LEU A 114 16.86 -10.70 18.09
CA LEU A 114 15.86 -10.06 17.22
C LEU A 114 16.45 -8.97 16.30
N PRO A 115 17.33 -8.05 16.78
CA PRO A 115 17.98 -7.08 15.90
C PRO A 115 18.87 -7.73 14.85
N ILE A 116 19.55 -8.83 15.20
CA ILE A 116 20.43 -9.58 14.29
C ILE A 116 19.59 -10.22 13.19
N ILE A 117 18.48 -10.88 13.56
CA ILE A 117 17.52 -11.49 12.63
C ILE A 117 16.95 -10.43 11.69
N HIS A 118 16.53 -9.29 12.23
CA HIS A 118 16.03 -8.18 11.42
C HIS A 118 17.07 -7.71 10.41
N LYS A 119 18.34 -7.59 10.81
CA LYS A 119 19.42 -7.19 9.92
C LYS A 119 19.69 -8.21 8.82
N GLU A 120 19.65 -9.49 9.14
CA GLU A 120 19.80 -10.57 8.17
C GLU A 120 18.65 -10.55 7.13
N LEU A 121 17.42 -10.30 7.58
CA LEU A 121 16.26 -10.14 6.69
C LEU A 121 16.44 -8.95 5.75
N GLU A 122 16.92 -7.81 6.25
CA GLU A 122 17.23 -6.64 5.41
C GLU A 122 18.27 -6.96 4.33
N ILE A 123 19.36 -7.66 4.69
CA ILE A 123 20.41 -8.04 3.73
C ILE A 123 19.81 -8.94 2.64
N LYS A 124 19.10 -10.00 3.02
CA LYS A 124 18.44 -10.92 2.09
C LYS A 124 17.45 -10.19 1.17
N ALA A 125 16.69 -9.25 1.71
CA ALA A 125 15.73 -8.46 0.94
C ALA A 125 16.45 -7.57 -0.10
N ASN A 126 17.52 -6.87 0.30
CA ASN A 126 18.31 -6.04 -0.61
C ASN A 126 18.96 -6.89 -1.71
N ASP A 127 19.52 -8.05 -1.39
CA ASP A 127 20.12 -8.95 -2.38
C ASP A 127 19.13 -9.38 -3.46
N ILE A 128 17.89 -9.71 -3.07
CA ILE A 128 16.84 -10.09 -4.03
C ILE A 128 16.47 -8.92 -4.94
N ILE A 129 16.35 -7.71 -4.38
CA ILE A 129 16.02 -6.50 -5.16
C ILE A 129 17.16 -6.17 -6.12
N HIS A 130 18.40 -6.19 -5.66
CA HIS A 130 19.57 -5.94 -6.51
C HIS A 130 19.67 -6.95 -7.64
N LYS A 131 19.52 -8.26 -7.34
CA LYS A 131 19.46 -9.31 -8.37
C LYS A 131 18.37 -9.07 -9.41
N ARG A 132 17.24 -8.48 -9.02
CA ARG A 132 16.15 -8.13 -9.95
C ARG A 132 16.50 -6.92 -10.81
N GLN A 133 17.11 -5.88 -10.24
CA GLN A 133 17.53 -4.70 -11.00
C GLN A 133 18.64 -5.02 -12.01
N THR A 134 19.50 -5.99 -11.70
CA THR A 134 20.58 -6.43 -12.60
C THR A 134 20.11 -7.38 -13.70
N LYS A 135 18.86 -7.88 -13.65
CA LYS A 135 18.26 -8.66 -14.74
C LYS A 135 17.78 -7.75 -15.87
N ASN A 136 18.75 -7.24 -16.63
CA ASN A 136 18.52 -6.47 -17.85
C ASN A 136 19.10 -7.22 -19.05
N THR A 137 18.89 -8.54 -19.07
CA THR A 137 19.36 -9.37 -20.18
C THR A 137 18.49 -9.14 -21.41
N SER A 138 18.99 -9.50 -22.60
CA SER A 138 18.21 -9.45 -23.83
C SER A 138 16.89 -10.23 -23.73
N ILE A 139 16.90 -11.35 -22.99
CA ILE A 139 15.73 -12.21 -22.76
C ILE A 139 14.70 -11.54 -21.85
N ASP A 140 15.13 -10.83 -20.80
CA ASP A 140 14.21 -10.11 -19.90
C ASP A 140 13.47 -8.99 -20.65
N LYS A 141 14.19 -8.24 -21.50
CA LYS A 141 13.59 -7.21 -22.37
C LYS A 141 12.60 -7.81 -23.36
N LEU A 142 12.96 -8.93 -23.97
CA LEU A 142 12.07 -9.65 -24.89
C LEU A 142 10.80 -10.10 -24.17
N ARG A 143 10.93 -10.64 -22.96
CA ARG A 143 9.80 -11.04 -22.12
C ARG A 143 8.88 -9.87 -21.82
N GLU A 144 9.42 -8.73 -21.35
CA GLU A 144 8.62 -7.53 -21.07
C GLU A 144 7.86 -7.04 -22.31
N ASN A 145 8.51 -7.03 -23.47
CA ASN A 145 7.86 -6.67 -24.74
C ASN A 145 6.73 -7.64 -25.11
N LEU A 146 6.94 -8.94 -24.94
CA LEU A 146 5.92 -9.96 -25.22
C LEU A 146 4.73 -9.86 -24.25
N GLU A 147 4.98 -9.65 -22.96
CA GLU A 147 3.94 -9.41 -21.96
C GLU A 147 3.15 -8.12 -22.29
N GLY A 148 3.84 -7.06 -22.71
CA GLY A 148 3.22 -5.82 -23.17
C GLY A 148 2.31 -6.02 -24.38
N LEU A 149 2.80 -6.72 -25.42
CA LEU A 149 2.01 -7.06 -26.61
C LEU A 149 0.79 -7.92 -26.26
N PHE A 150 0.93 -8.92 -25.39
CA PHE A 150 -0.17 -9.75 -24.95
C PHE A 150 -1.27 -8.94 -24.25
N ILE A 151 -0.90 -8.03 -23.36
CA ILE A 151 -1.86 -7.15 -22.68
C ILE A 151 -2.57 -6.23 -23.68
N GLN A 152 -1.84 -5.67 -24.65
CA GLN A 152 -2.43 -4.87 -25.73
C GLN A 152 -3.45 -5.69 -26.53
N MET A 153 -3.09 -6.89 -26.97
CA MET A 153 -4.00 -7.80 -27.70
C MET A 153 -5.25 -8.13 -26.88
N LYS A 154 -5.10 -8.41 -25.58
CA LYS A 154 -6.22 -8.68 -24.68
C LYS A 154 -7.15 -7.47 -24.55
N ASN A 155 -6.60 -6.27 -24.42
CA ASN A 155 -7.37 -5.03 -24.35
C ASN A 155 -8.12 -4.76 -25.67
N VAL A 156 -7.49 -4.98 -26.82
CA VAL A 156 -8.12 -4.87 -28.14
C VAL A 156 -9.25 -5.90 -28.29
N SER A 157 -9.02 -7.15 -27.88
CA SER A 157 -10.05 -8.19 -27.89
C SER A 157 -11.28 -7.81 -27.03
N ILE A 158 -11.05 -7.32 -25.81
CA ILE A 158 -12.12 -6.82 -24.93
C ILE A 158 -12.86 -5.64 -25.58
N PHE A 159 -12.13 -4.72 -26.21
CA PHE A 159 -12.71 -3.58 -26.92
C PHE A 159 -13.59 -4.01 -28.10
N ILE A 160 -13.10 -4.92 -28.94
CA ILE A 160 -13.87 -5.48 -30.06
C ILE A 160 -15.14 -6.17 -29.54
N PHE A 161 -15.03 -7.00 -28.51
CA PHE A 161 -16.17 -7.70 -27.92
C PHE A 161 -17.24 -6.73 -27.39
N LYS A 162 -16.83 -5.68 -26.66
CA LYS A 162 -17.75 -4.65 -26.14
C LYS A 162 -18.44 -3.84 -27.23
N ASN A 163 -17.78 -3.59 -28.36
CA ASN A 163 -18.34 -2.82 -29.47
C ASN A 163 -19.15 -3.68 -30.46
N ALA A 164 -18.81 -4.96 -30.61
CA ALA A 164 -19.61 -5.91 -31.38
C ALA A 164 -21.00 -6.12 -30.77
N GLY A 165 -21.10 -6.19 -29.43
CA GLY A 165 -22.37 -6.28 -28.71
C GLY A 165 -23.23 -5.01 -28.71
N ARG A 166 -22.70 -3.86 -29.15
CA ARG A 166 -23.45 -2.58 -29.24
C ARG A 166 -24.07 -2.31 -30.60
N LYS A 167 -23.81 -3.15 -31.62
CA LYS A 167 -24.34 -2.96 -32.98
C LYS A 167 -25.71 -3.60 -33.23
N ILE A 168 -26.39 -4.08 -32.18
CA ILE A 168 -27.76 -4.62 -32.27
C ILE A 168 -28.66 -3.80 -31.35
N HIS A 169 -28.94 -2.55 -31.71
CA HIS A 169 -30.11 -1.75 -31.29
C HIS A 169 -30.23 -0.53 -32.19
#